data_AF-W8ZAU0-F1
#
_entry.id   AF-W8ZAU0-F1
#
_cell.length_a   1.000
_cell.length_b   1.000
_cell.length_c   1.000
_cell.angle_alpha   90.00
_cell.angle_beta   90.00
_cell.angle_gamma   90.00
#
_symmetry.space_group_name_H-M   'P 1'
#
loop_
_entity.id
_entity.type
_entity.pdbx_description
1 polymer ?
#
loop_
_entity_poly.entity_id
_entity_poly.type
_entity_poly.pdbx_seq_one_letter_code
_entity_poly.pdbx_strand_id
1 'polypeptide(L)'
;MDIQLRKTSDHQATYMFMKRLAKDFGEPTALTTDKAPPLLCPFNKLKHNGFYEHTKHHTVKHLNNLIEQDHRHIKRRFVKSAGFQNLCYASRTIKGIETIHAIY
;
A
#
# COMPACT_ATOMS: atom_id res chain seq x y z
N MET A 1 -6.25 0.39 -5.58
CA MET A 1 -6.48 -1.04 -5.35
C MET A 1 -7.02 -1.03 -3.95
N ASP A 2 -8.33 -1.27 -3.73
CA ASP A 2 -8.70 -1.75 -2.39
C ASP A 2 -8.06 -3.13 -2.35
N ILE A 3 -6.84 -3.21 -1.81
CA ILE A 3 -6.37 -4.44 -1.20
C ILE A 3 -7.49 -4.73 -0.22
N GLN A 4 -8.29 -5.74 -0.52
CA GLN A 4 -9.50 -6.11 0.19
C GLN A 4 -9.20 -6.08 1.70
N LEU A 5 -9.50 -4.96 2.37
CA LEU A 5 -9.38 -4.85 3.81
C LEU A 5 -10.53 -5.69 4.33
N ARG A 6 -10.23 -6.95 4.61
CA ARG A 6 -11.13 -7.80 5.38
C ARG A 6 -11.48 -7.04 6.66
N LYS A 7 -12.70 -7.27 7.16
CA LYS A 7 -13.21 -6.70 8.40
C LYS A 7 -12.28 -6.97 9.60
N THR A 8 -11.44 -7.99 9.50
CA THR A 8 -10.29 -8.25 10.37
C THR A 8 -9.04 -7.58 9.80
N SER A 9 -8.58 -6.55 10.49
CA SER A 9 -7.28 -5.95 10.25
C SER A 9 -6.17 -6.89 10.71
N ASP A 10 -5.67 -7.71 9.80
CA ASP A 10 -4.65 -8.71 10.11
C ASP A 10 -3.28 -8.02 10.23
N HIS A 11 -2.83 -7.78 11.47
CA HIS A 11 -1.49 -7.25 11.78
C HIS A 11 -0.37 -7.98 11.00
N GLN A 12 -0.55 -9.29 10.76
CA GLN A 12 0.37 -10.12 10.00
C GLN A 12 0.43 -9.73 8.51
N ALA A 13 -0.71 -9.44 7.88
CA ALA A 13 -0.76 -9.03 6.48
C ALA A 13 -0.05 -7.69 6.28
N THR A 14 -0.32 -6.72 7.16
CA THR A 14 0.38 -5.42 7.17
C THR A 14 1.88 -5.58 7.39
N TYR A 15 2.29 -6.42 8.33
CA TYR A 15 3.71 -6.71 8.58
C TYR A 15 4.42 -7.27 7.35
N MET A 16 3.82 -8.28 6.69
CA MET A 16 4.39 -8.90 5.50
C MET A 16 4.45 -7.92 4.33
N PHE A 17 3.43 -7.08 4.18
CA PHE A 17 3.38 -6.06 3.14
C PHE A 17 4.48 -5.01 3.31
N MET A 18 4.59 -4.42 4.51
CA MET A 18 5.64 -3.43 4.80
C MET A 18 7.03 -4.06 4.67
N LYS A 19 7.25 -5.27 5.19
CA LYS A 19 8.54 -5.98 5.01
C LYS A 19 8.90 -6.18 3.54
N ARG A 20 7.90 -6.52 2.70
CA ARG A 20 8.10 -6.67 1.27
C ARG A 20 8.46 -5.34 0.61
N LEU A 21 7.78 -4.24 0.96
CA LEU A 21 8.11 -2.91 0.43
C LEU A 21 9.56 -2.53 0.71
N ALA A 22 10.03 -2.72 1.94
CA ALA A 22 11.42 -2.44 2.29
C ALA A 22 12.43 -3.31 1.52
N LYS A 23 12.07 -4.56 1.19
CA LYS A 23 12.93 -5.47 0.42
C LYS A 23 12.97 -5.14 -1.07
N ASP A 24 11.81 -4.82 -1.65
CA ASP A 24 11.67 -4.61 -3.09
C ASP A 24 12.13 -3.19 -3.50
N PHE A 25 11.90 -2.18 -2.64
CA PHE A 25 12.17 -0.77 -2.95
C PHE A 25 13.23 -0.11 -2.05
N GLY A 26 13.75 -0.83 -1.05
CA GLY A 26 14.66 -0.27 -0.05
C GLY A 26 13.94 0.51 1.06
N GLU A 27 14.71 1.12 1.96
CA GLU A 27 14.16 1.92 3.06
C GLU A 27 13.70 3.30 2.55
N PRO A 28 12.40 3.66 2.69
CA PRO A 28 11.93 4.97 2.28
C PRO A 28 12.36 6.06 3.27
N THR A 29 12.64 7.27 2.77
CA THR A 29 12.96 8.42 3.63
C THR A 29 11.78 8.86 4.50
N ALA A 30 10.56 8.74 3.97
CA ALA A 30 9.33 9.09 4.65
C ALA A 30 8.23 8.07 4.36
N LEU A 31 7.49 7.68 5.41
CA LEU A 31 6.33 6.81 5.32
C LEU A 31 5.11 7.54 5.87
N THR A 32 4.07 7.66 5.06
CA THR A 32 2.77 8.18 5.52
C THR A 32 1.81 7.03 5.69
N THR A 33 1.18 6.91 6.87
CA THR A 33 0.08 5.96 7.08
C THR A 33 -1.12 6.67 7.70
N ASP A 34 -2.28 6.03 7.62
CA ASP A 34 -3.41 6.44 8.44
C ASP A 34 -3.10 6.21 9.94
N LYS A 35 -3.95 6.75 10.82
CA LYS A 35 -3.86 6.55 12.27
C LYS A 35 -4.52 5.23 12.72
N ALA A 36 -4.71 4.25 11.84
CA ALA A 36 -5.39 3.03 12.20
C ALA A 36 -4.49 2.17 13.13
N PRO A 37 -5.01 1.70 14.27
CA PRO A 37 -4.28 0.81 15.18
C PRO A 37 -3.59 -0.40 14.51
N PRO A 38 -4.19 -1.02 13.48
CA PRO A 38 -3.60 -2.14 12.75
C PRO A 38 -2.32 -1.87 11.99
N LEU A 39 -2.00 -0.60 11.71
CA LEU A 39 -0.77 -0.22 11.01
C LEU A 39 0.38 0.08 11.98
N LEU A 40 0.06 0.57 13.18
CA LEU A 40 1.05 0.97 14.17
C LEU A 40 1.78 -0.22 14.80
N CYS A 41 1.04 -1.27 15.18
CA CYS A 41 1.64 -2.45 15.82
C CYS A 41 2.66 -3.17 14.91
N PRO A 42 2.34 -3.48 13.64
CA PRO A 42 3.31 -4.05 12.69
C PRO A 42 4.50 -3.14 12.40
N PHE A 43 4.27 -1.83 12.30
CA PHE A 43 5.34 -0.86 12.03
C PHE A 43 6.36 -0.80 13.17
N ASN A 44 5.90 -0.75 14.42
CA ASN A 44 6.79 -0.80 15.59
C ASN A 44 7.57 -2.10 15.66
N LYS A 45 6.95 -3.23 15.31
CA LYS A 45 7.63 -4.52 15.22
C LYS A 45 8.71 -4.55 14.14
N LEU A 46 8.49 -3.87 13.00
CA LEU A 46 9.48 -3.75 11.93
C LEU A 46 10.66 -2.86 12.33
N LYS A 47 10.40 -1.76 13.04
CA LYS A 47 11.46 -0.92 13.64
C LYS A 47 12.35 -1.71 14.58
N HIS A 48 11.77 -2.54 15.44
CA HIS A 48 12.55 -3.40 16.33
C HIS A 48 13.37 -4.47 15.56
N ASN A 49 12.96 -4.83 14.35
CA ASN A 49 13.66 -5.79 13.50
C ASN A 49 14.70 -5.14 12.56
N GLY A 50 15.03 -3.86 12.77
CA GLY A 50 16.01 -3.11 11.97
C GLY A 50 15.50 -2.60 10.63
N PHE A 51 14.18 -2.60 10.40
CA PHE A 51 13.56 -1.99 9.22
C PHE A 51 13.01 -0.61 9.58
N TYR A 52 13.13 0.36 8.66
CA TYR A 52 12.59 1.71 8.84
C TYR A 52 13.22 2.52 10.00
N GLU A 53 14.51 2.31 10.29
CA GLU A 53 15.27 3.01 11.34
C GLU A 53 15.41 4.51 11.07
N HIS A 54 15.67 4.88 9.81
CA HIS A 54 15.88 6.25 9.34
C HIS A 54 14.62 6.87 8.73
N THR A 55 13.53 6.11 8.69
CA THR A 55 12.27 6.52 8.07
C THR A 55 11.47 7.46 8.97
N LYS A 56 11.12 8.64 8.44
CA LYS A 56 10.19 9.57 9.10
C LYS A 56 8.75 9.09 8.92
N HIS A 57 8.05 8.82 10.03
CA HIS A 57 6.65 8.39 9.98
C HIS A 57 5.70 9.57 10.15
N HIS A 58 4.80 9.77 9.18
CA HIS A 58 3.83 10.85 9.17
C HIS A 58 2.40 10.30 9.27
N THR A 59 1.61 10.88 10.18
CA THR A 59 0.17 10.59 10.35
C THR A 59 -0.67 11.87 10.20
N VAL A 60 -0.25 12.75 9.30
CA VAL A 60 -0.86 14.07 9.07
C VAL A 60 -2.08 13.92 8.16
N LYS A 61 -3.22 14.50 8.56
CA LYS A 61 -4.50 14.41 7.84
C LYS A 61 -4.38 14.83 6.37
N HIS A 62 -3.65 15.90 6.07
CA HIS A 62 -3.48 16.39 4.70
C HIS A 62 -2.76 15.38 3.78
N LEU A 63 -1.71 14.70 4.28
CA LEU A 63 -1.03 13.64 3.52
C LEU A 63 -1.92 12.41 3.36
N ASN A 64 -2.77 12.12 4.35
CA ASN A 64 -3.76 11.06 4.23
C ASN A 64 -4.79 11.37 3.12
N ASN A 65 -5.13 12.65 2.88
CA ASN A 65 -6.03 13.02 1.78
C ASN A 65 -5.45 12.67 0.39
N LEU A 66 -4.12 12.70 0.23
CA LEU A 66 -3.46 12.28 -1.02
C LEU A 66 -3.59 10.78 -1.23
N ILE A 67 -3.38 9.98 -0.18
CA ILE A 67 -3.61 8.52 -0.21
C ILE A 67 -5.07 8.23 -0.57
N GLU A 68 -6.02 8.91 0.07
CA GLU A 68 -7.45 8.77 -0.24
C GLU A 68 -7.80 9.18 -1.67
N GLN A 69 -7.12 10.18 -2.22
CA GLN A 69 -7.29 10.59 -3.61
C GLN A 69 -6.78 9.52 -4.58
N ASP A 70 -5.61 8.98 -4.33
CA ASP A 70 -5.04 7.89 -5.13
C ASP A 70 -5.96 6.66 -5.08
N HIS A 71 -6.45 6.30 -3.89
CA HIS A 71 -7.46 5.26 -3.72
C HIS A 71 -8.70 5.50 -4.59
N ARG A 72 -9.25 6.72 -4.61
CA ARG A 72 -10.40 7.07 -5.47
C ARG A 72 -10.07 6.88 -6.95
N HIS A 73 -8.88 7.30 -7.39
CA HIS A 73 -8.46 7.17 -8.79
C HIS A 73 -8.37 5.70 -9.20
N ILE A 74 -7.72 4.88 -8.38
CA ILE A 74 -7.59 3.46 -8.68
C ILE A 74 -8.97 2.78 -8.62
N LYS A 75 -9.82 3.08 -7.62
CA LYS A 75 -11.19 2.53 -7.57
C LYS A 75 -11.99 2.86 -8.83
N ARG A 76 -11.91 4.09 -9.34
CA ARG A 76 -12.56 4.48 -10.59
C ARG A 76 -12.08 3.67 -11.79
N ARG A 77 -10.77 3.39 -11.88
CA ARG A 77 -10.22 2.52 -12.93
C ARG A 77 -10.72 1.07 -12.79
N PHE A 78 -10.79 0.55 -11.57
CA PHE A 78 -11.28 -0.80 -11.29
C PHE A 78 -12.79 -0.96 -11.55
N VAL A 79 -13.61 0.04 -11.26
CA VAL A 79 -15.05 0.02 -11.56
C VAL A 79 -15.29 -0.06 -13.08
N LYS A 80 -14.49 0.67 -13.87
CA LYS A 80 -14.57 0.61 -15.34
C LYS A 80 -14.10 -0.72 -15.93
N SER A 81 -13.28 -1.50 -15.20
CA SER A 81 -12.76 -2.79 -15.66
C SER A 81 -13.62 -3.99 -15.24
N ALA A 82 -14.90 -3.79 -14.87
CA ALA A 82 -15.87 -4.80 -14.46
C ALA A 82 -15.47 -5.68 -13.24
N GLY A 83 -14.44 -5.26 -12.49
CA GLY A 83 -13.85 -6.06 -11.42
C GLY A 83 -13.07 -7.27 -11.96
N PHE A 84 -11.80 -7.38 -11.61
CA PHE A 84 -11.01 -8.54 -12.03
C PHE A 84 -11.54 -9.81 -11.34
N GLN A 85 -12.13 -10.71 -12.13
CA GLN A 85 -12.68 -11.98 -11.64
C GLN A 85 -11.60 -12.97 -11.15
N ASN A 86 -10.33 -12.74 -11.53
CA ASN A 86 -9.20 -13.60 -11.18
C ASN A 86 -7.95 -12.76 -10.89
N LEU A 87 -7.25 -13.07 -9.81
CA LEU A 87 -6.03 -12.37 -9.36
C LEU A 87 -4.88 -12.41 -10.39
N CYS A 88 -4.73 -13.52 -11.12
CA CYS A 88 -3.70 -13.66 -12.15
C CYS A 88 -3.94 -12.70 -13.32
N TYR A 89 -5.20 -12.57 -13.77
CA TYR A 89 -5.57 -11.63 -14.83
C TYR A 89 -5.53 -10.17 -14.34
N ALA A 90 -5.91 -9.93 -13.08
CA ALA A 90 -5.77 -8.62 -12.43
C ALA A 90 -4.31 -8.15 -12.46
N SER A 91 -3.40 -9.00 -11.97
CA SER A 91 -1.98 -8.66 -11.86
C SER A 91 -1.36 -8.38 -13.23
N ARG A 92 -1.67 -9.19 -14.25
CA ARG A 92 -1.20 -8.97 -15.63
C ARG A 92 -1.73 -7.66 -16.21
N THR A 93 -3.01 -7.35 -15.98
CA THR A 93 -3.63 -6.11 -16.49
C THR A 93 -3.04 -4.87 -15.83
N ILE A 94 -2.88 -4.89 -14.51
CA ILE A 94 -2.25 -3.79 -13.76
C ILE A 94 -0.83 -3.56 -14.26
N LYS A 95 -0.04 -4.63 -14.41
CA LYS A 95 1.33 -4.55 -14.93
C LYS A 95 1.40 -3.97 -16.34
N GLY A 96 0.42 -4.30 -17.20
CA GLY A 96 0.31 -3.70 -18.54
C GLY A 96 0.03 -2.20 -18.49
N ILE A 97 -0.89 -1.76 -17.62
CA ILE A 97 -1.20 -0.34 -17.41
C ILE A 97 0.03 0.42 -16.88
N GLU A 98 0.75 -0.15 -15.91
CA GLU A 98 1.98 0.41 -15.36
C GLU A 98 3.07 0.53 -16.43
N THR A 99 3.22 -0.49 -17.28
CA THR A 99 4.21 -0.48 -18.38
C THR A 99 3.90 0.64 -19.39
N ILE A 100 2.64 0.80 -19.79
CA ILE A 100 2.24 1.88 -20.70
C ILE A 100 2.50 3.25 -20.07
N HIS A 101 2.19 3.40 -18.78
CA HIS A 101 2.41 4.65 -18.05
C HIS A 101 3.89 4.95 -17.76
N ALA A 102 4.77 3.95 -17.78
CA ALA A 102 6.21 4.16 -17.62
C ALA A 102 6.91 4.53 -18.94
N ILE A 103 6.29 4.18 -20.08
CA ILE A 103 6.81 4.49 -21.42
C ILE A 103 6.41 5.90 -21.88
N TYR A 104 5.24 6.38 -21.45
CA TYR A 104 4.67 7.69 -21.78
C TYR A 104 4.72 8.64 -20.59
#